data_AF-A0A832UID4-F1
#
_entry.id   AF-A0A832UID4-F1
#
_cell.length_a   1.000
_cell.length_b   1.000
_cell.length_c   1.000
_cell.angle_alpha   90.00
_cell.angle_beta   90.00
_cell.angle_gamma   90.00
#
_symmetry.space_group_name_H-M   'P 1'
#
loop_
_entity.id
_entity.type
_entity.pdbx_description
1 polymer ?
#
loop_
_entity_poly.entity_id
_entity_poly.type
_entity_poly.pdbx_seq_one_letter_code
_entity_poly.pdbx_strand_id
1 'polypeptide(L)' 'DPVYEATRAGDIRDSLADITRAREAFGYDPQYPVEEGLRQAVAWFRERA' A
#
# COMPACT_ATOMS: atom_id res chain seq x y z
N ASP A 1 8.78 7.21 21.87
CA ASP A 1 8.90 8.17 20.76
C ASP A 1 9.36 7.48 19.49
N PRO A 2 8.91 7.92 18.29
CA PRO A 2 9.38 7.37 17.03
C PRO A 2 10.87 7.64 16.82
N VAL A 3 11.60 6.67 16.27
CA VAL A 3 13.00 6.82 15.84
C VAL A 3 13.00 7.09 14.35
N TYR A 4 13.58 8.23 13.94
CA TYR A 4 13.68 8.62 12.54
C TYR A 4 15.08 8.32 12.01
N GLU A 5 15.16 7.48 10.99
CA GLU A 5 16.40 7.12 10.32
C GLU A 5 16.58 7.89 8.99
N ALA A 6 17.79 7.86 8.44
CA ALA A 6 18.06 8.45 7.13
C ALA A 6 17.34 7.68 6.00
N THR A 7 16.96 8.38 4.93
CA THR A 7 16.42 7.76 3.71
C THR A 7 17.42 6.79 3.10
N ARG A 8 16.94 5.72 2.48
CA ARG A 8 17.80 4.73 1.84
C ARG A 8 18.24 5.20 0.46
N ALA A 9 19.41 4.75 0.02
CA ALA A 9 19.89 5.03 -1.33
C ALA A 9 18.93 4.38 -2.35
N GLY A 10 18.36 5.19 -3.24
CA GLY A 10 17.40 4.74 -4.25
C GLY A 10 15.92 4.90 -3.86
N ASP A 11 15.61 5.42 -2.67
CA ASP A 11 14.21 5.74 -2.32
C ASP A 11 13.62 6.77 -3.30
N ILE A 12 12.50 6.40 -3.92
CA ILE A 12 11.71 7.30 -4.76
C ILE A 12 10.68 7.98 -3.88
N ARG A 13 10.63 9.32 -3.93
CA ARG A 13 9.74 10.13 -3.09
C ARG A 13 8.26 9.85 -3.35
N ASP A 14 7.88 9.88 -4.62
CA ASP A 14 6.50 9.72 -5.06
C ASP A 14 6.45 8.72 -6.21
N SER A 15 5.65 7.66 -6.04
CA SER A 15 5.38 6.65 -7.06
C SER A 15 3.88 6.47 -7.20
N LEU A 16 3.32 6.99 -8.29
CA LEU A 16 1.89 7.02 -8.55
C LEU A 16 1.60 6.30 -9.87
N ALA A 17 0.89 5.17 -9.80
CA ALA A 17 0.53 4.40 -10.97
C ALA A 17 -0.80 4.88 -11.55
N ASP A 18 -0.80 5.24 -12.84
CA ASP A 18 -2.04 5.38 -13.60
C ASP A 18 -2.60 3.99 -13.94
N ILE A 19 -3.79 3.70 -13.44
CA ILE A 19 -4.46 2.41 -13.60
C ILE A 19 -5.54 2.43 -14.69
N THR A 20 -5.61 3.47 -15.52
CA THR A 20 -6.61 3.61 -16.59
C THR A 20 -6.61 2.40 -17.52
N ARG A 21 -5.44 1.91 -17.94
CA ARG A 21 -5.33 0.72 -18.80
C ARG A 21 -5.88 -0.55 -18.15
N ALA A 22 -5.70 -0.71 -16.84
CA ALA A 22 -6.21 -1.88 -16.12
C ALA A 22 -7.73 -1.83 -16.00
N ARG A 23 -8.29 -0.64 -15.77
CA ARG A 23 -9.75 -0.40 -15.80
C ARG A 23 -10.35 -0.74 -17.15
N GLU A 24 -9.77 -0.24 -18.24
CA GLU A 24 -10.29 -0.44 -19.59
C GLU A 24 -10.18 -1.88 -20.07
N ALA A 25 -9.03 -2.53 -19.86
CA ALA A 25 -8.78 -3.87 -20.38
C ALA A 25 -9.42 -4.98 -19.54
N PHE A 26 -9.55 -4.78 -18.23
CA PHE A 26 -9.93 -5.85 -17.29
C PHE A 26 -11.11 -5.49 -16.38
N GLY A 27 -11.67 -4.28 -16.50
CA GLY A 27 -12.69 -3.80 -15.56
C GLY A 27 -12.17 -3.65 -14.13
N TYR A 28 -10.85 -3.47 -13.95
CA TYR A 28 -10.24 -3.41 -12.63
C TYR A 28 -10.74 -2.20 -11.84
N ASP A 29 -11.36 -2.42 -10.68
CA ASP A 29 -11.80 -1.38 -9.77
C ASP A 29 -11.33 -1.71 -8.33
N PRO A 30 -10.42 -0.91 -7.72
CA PRO A 30 -9.94 -1.15 -6.37
C PRO A 30 -11.08 -1.08 -5.34
N GLN A 31 -11.39 -2.21 -4.70
CA GLN A 31 -12.48 -2.30 -3.72
C GLN A 31 -12.04 -2.03 -2.27
N TYR A 32 -10.74 -1.99 -2.01
CA TYR A 32 -10.19 -1.91 -0.65
C TYR A 32 -9.41 -0.61 -0.45
N PRO A 33 -9.90 0.31 0.39
CA PRO A 33 -9.13 1.45 0.86
C PRO A 33 -7.91 0.99 1.66
N VAL A 34 -6.83 1.80 1.62
CA VAL A 34 -5.57 1.48 2.29
C VAL A 34 -5.76 1.30 3.80
N GLU A 35 -6.56 2.16 4.42
CA GLU A 35 -6.83 2.15 5.86
C GLU A 35 -7.47 0.83 6.30
N GLU A 36 -8.42 0.32 5.51
CA GLU A 36 -9.08 -0.94 5.80
C GLU A 36 -8.14 -2.13 5.58
N GLY A 37 -7.38 -2.13 4.48
CA GLY A 37 -6.37 -3.16 4.23
C GLY A 37 -5.31 -3.22 5.34
N LEU A 38 -4.86 -2.07 5.85
CA LEU A 38 -3.90 -2.00 6.96
C LEU A 38 -4.47 -2.57 8.26
N ARG A 39 -5.75 -2.28 8.58
CA ARG A 39 -6.40 -2.87 9.76
C ARG A 39 -6.42 -4.40 9.69
N GLN A 40 -6.79 -4.96 8.54
CA GLN A 40 -6.84 -6.40 8.33
C GLN A 40 -5.45 -7.04 8.43
N ALA A 41 -4.43 -6.42 7.81
CA ALA A 41 -3.06 -6.90 7.88
C ALA A 41 -2.54 -6.92 9.33
N VAL A 42 -2.74 -5.85 10.10
CA VAL A 42 -2.32 -5.78 11.51
C VAL A 42 -3.04 -6.83 12.35
N ALA A 43 -4.35 -7.02 12.16
CA ALA A 43 -5.10 -8.07 12.85
C ALA A 43 -4.52 -9.46 12.56
N TRP A 44 -4.22 -9.75 11.30
CA TRP A 44 -3.61 -11.01 10.89
C TRP A 44 -2.26 -11.25 11.59
N PHE A 45 -1.38 -10.25 11.63
CA PHE A 45 -0.08 -10.36 12.32
C PHE A 45 -0.25 -10.61 13.82
N ARG A 46 -1.22 -9.96 14.48
CA ARG A 46 -1.48 -10.18 15.91
C ARG A 46 -1.94 -11.60 16.24
N GLU A 47 -2.64 -12.25 15.32
CA GLU A 47 -3.17 -13.59 15.51
C GLU A 47 -2.15 -14.69 15.18
N ARG A 48 -1.15 -14.41 14.33
CA ARG A 48 -0.36 -15.46 13.65
C ARG A 48 1.15 -15.26 13.64
N ALA A 49 1.68 -14.11 14.06
CA ALA A 49 3.12 -13.84 14.09
C ALA A 49 3.72 -14.04 15.47
#